data_AF-A0A9D0VZY9-F1
#
_entry.id   AF-A0A9D0VZY9-F1
#
_cell.length_a   1.000
_cell.length_b   1.000
_cell.length_c   1.000
_cell.angle_alpha   90.00
_cell.angle_beta   90.00
_cell.angle_gamma   90.00
#
_symmetry.space_group_name_H-M   'P 1'
#
loop_
_entity.id
_entity.type
_entity.pdbx_description
1 polymer ?
#
loop_
_entity_poly.entity_id
_entity_poly.type
_entity_poly.pdbx_seq_one_letter_code
_entity_poly.pdbx_strand_id
1 'polypeptide(L)' 'MSRAKPVRLLRHMLLSALLLAGVSSTASTHPGFGDDPQAGRFIDEMVQRHGFDRQWLTGLFAQAQRRDDIL' A
#
# COMPACT_ATOMS: atom_id res chain seq x y z
N MET A 1 20.89 59.01 -4.75
CA MET A 1 21.42 57.96 -3.85
C MET A 1 20.52 56.74 -3.98
N SER A 2 21.12 55.59 -4.33
CA SER A 2 20.47 54.37 -4.79
C SER A 2 20.38 53.34 -3.66
N ARG A 3 19.20 52.75 -3.44
CA ARG A 3 18.95 51.29 -3.32
C ARG A 3 17.57 50.97 -2.72
N ALA A 4 16.69 50.48 -3.58
CA ALA A 4 15.55 49.65 -3.19
C ALA A 4 16.04 48.33 -2.58
N LYS A 5 15.46 47.90 -1.45
CA LYS A 5 15.56 46.53 -0.96
C LYS A 5 14.26 46.06 -0.28
N PRO A 6 13.29 45.51 -1.03
CA PRO A 6 12.31 44.61 -0.43
C PRO A 6 12.22 43.22 -1.08
N VAL A 7 13.02 42.93 -2.11
CA VAL A 7 12.90 41.66 -2.87
C VAL A 7 13.63 40.48 -2.22
N ARG A 8 14.57 40.73 -1.28
CA ARG A 8 15.30 39.64 -0.61
C ARG A 8 14.48 38.94 0.48
N LEU A 9 13.53 39.60 1.13
CA LEU A 9 12.72 38.98 2.19
C LEU A 9 11.62 38.06 1.62
N LEU A 10 10.98 38.46 0.52
CA LEU A 10 9.89 37.69 -0.10
C LEU A 10 10.36 36.35 -0.71
N ARG A 11 11.62 36.28 -1.16
CA ARG A 11 12.22 35.04 -1.68
C ARG A 11 12.43 33.96 -0.61
N HIS A 12 12.63 34.33 0.65
CA HIS A 12 12.89 33.35 1.71
C HIS A 12 11.60 32.76 2.28
N MET A 13 10.49 33.51 2.23
CA MET A 13 9.19 33.05 2.73
C MET A 13 8.52 32.03 1.78
N LEU A 14 8.85 32.05 0.48
CA LEU A 14 8.31 31.11 -0.50
C LEU A 14 9.02 29.74 -0.52
N LEU A 15 10.24 29.63 0.02
CA LEU A 15 10.98 28.36 0.06
C LEU A 15 10.57 27.46 1.24
N SER A 16 10.01 28.02 2.31
CA SER A 16 9.63 27.26 3.51
C SER A 16 8.33 26.46 3.35
N ALA A 17 7.54 26.73 2.30
CA ALA A 17 6.26 26.09 2.06
C ALA A 17 6.34 24.78 1.25
N LEU A 18 7.51 24.41 0.74
CA LEU A 18 7.64 23.31 -0.24
C LEU A 18 8.19 21.99 0.35
N LEU A 19 8.53 21.95 1.64
CA LEU A 19 9.27 20.82 2.22
C LEU A 19 8.47 19.90 3.15
N LEU A 20 7.15 20.07 3.26
CA LEU A 20 6.33 19.26 4.18
C LEU A 20 5.21 18.45 3.52
N ALA A 21 5.28 18.23 2.21
CA ALA A 21 4.35 17.36 1.50
C ALA A 21 5.00 16.00 1.22
N GLY A 22 4.55 14.96 1.91
CA GLY A 22 4.54 13.61 1.36
C GLY A 22 5.61 12.63 1.87
N VAL A 23 5.70 12.42 3.18
CA VAL A 23 5.89 11.03 3.66
C VAL A 23 4.50 10.48 3.90
N SER A 24 3.84 10.09 2.80
CA SER A 24 2.83 9.03 2.88
C SER A 24 3.64 7.76 3.10
N SER A 25 3.90 7.41 4.36
CA SER A 25 4.27 6.04 4.68
C SER A 25 3.14 5.20 4.14
N THR A 26 3.36 4.54 3.00
CA THR A 26 2.49 3.49 2.51
C THR A 26 2.38 2.52 3.67
N ALA A 27 1.23 2.51 4.35
CA ALA A 27 0.90 1.38 5.18
C ALA A 27 1.07 0.18 4.26
N SER A 28 2.08 -0.65 4.53
CA SER A 28 2.17 -1.97 3.96
C SER A 28 0.97 -2.71 4.52
N THR A 29 -0.20 -2.48 3.91
CA THR A 29 -1.33 -3.40 3.96
C THR A 29 -0.73 -4.68 3.43
N HIS A 30 -0.21 -5.50 4.35
CA HIS A 30 0.32 -6.80 4.03
C HIS A 30 -0.91 -7.58 3.55
N PRO A 31 -1.13 -7.69 2.24
CA PRO A 31 -2.37 -8.22 1.76
C PRO A 31 -2.39 -9.67 2.24
N GLY A 32 -3.52 -10.10 2.81
CA GLY A 32 -3.75 -11.53 2.95
C GLY A 32 -3.65 -12.21 1.58
N PHE A 33 -3.88 -13.50 1.53
CA PHE A 33 -3.75 -14.26 0.28
C PHE A 33 -4.89 -14.03 -0.72
N GLY A 34 -5.78 -13.05 -0.48
CA GLY A 34 -6.95 -12.78 -1.32
C GLY A 34 -6.60 -12.39 -2.76
N ASP A 35 -5.49 -11.67 -2.97
CA ASP A 35 -4.99 -11.24 -4.28
C ASP A 35 -3.79 -12.08 -4.77
N ASP A 36 -3.43 -13.17 -4.08
CA ASP A 36 -2.30 -14.02 -4.45
C ASP A 36 -2.69 -14.98 -5.60
N PRO A 37 -2.02 -14.91 -6.77
CA PRO A 37 -2.33 -15.77 -7.92
C PRO A 37 -2.09 -17.27 -7.63
N GLN A 38 -1.20 -17.62 -6.70
CA GLN A 38 -1.00 -19.00 -6.26
C GLN A 38 -2.15 -19.48 -5.38
N ALA A 39 -2.67 -18.63 -4.50
CA ALA A 39 -3.86 -18.94 -3.70
C ALA A 39 -5.08 -19.17 -4.60
N GLY A 40 -5.24 -18.38 -5.67
CA GLY A 40 -6.27 -18.59 -6.67
C GLY A 40 -6.21 -19.97 -7.33
N ARG A 41 -5.02 -20.41 -7.77
CA ARG A 41 -4.82 -21.75 -8.35
C ARG A 41 -5.11 -22.87 -7.36
N PHE A 42 -4.69 -22.70 -6.10
CA PHE A 42 -4.98 -23.67 -5.05
C PHE A 42 -6.49 -23.80 -4.80
N ILE A 43 -7.22 -22.67 -4.74
CA ILE A 43 -8.68 -22.67 -4.60
C ILE A 43 -9.32 -23.39 -5.78
N ASP A 44 -8.88 -23.13 -7.02
CA ASP A 44 -9.39 -23.83 -8.20
C ASP A 44 -9.20 -25.34 -8.11
N GLU A 45 -8.02 -25.80 -7.68
CA GLU A 45 -7.74 -27.21 -7.47
C GLU A 45 -8.64 -27.83 -6.40
N MET A 46 -8.88 -27.15 -5.29
CA MET A 46 -9.72 -27.64 -4.19
C MET A 46 -11.20 -27.70 -4.59
N VAL A 47 -11.67 -26.72 -5.34
CA VAL A 47 -13.04 -26.72 -5.89
C VAL A 47 -13.20 -27.87 -6.90
N GLN A 48 -12.28 -28.00 -7.86
CA GLN A 48 -12.39 -29.00 -8.92
C GLN A 48 -12.22 -30.43 -8.43
N ARG A 49 -11.25 -30.67 -7.55
CA ARG A 49 -10.86 -32.04 -7.15
C ARG A 49 -11.64 -32.54 -5.95
N HIS A 50 -12.03 -31.64 -5.05
CA HIS A 50 -12.61 -32.00 -3.76
C HIS A 50 -14.00 -31.42 -3.53
N GLY A 51 -14.51 -30.59 -4.45
CA GLY A 51 -15.87 -30.04 -4.38
C GLY A 51 -16.07 -29.01 -3.28
N PHE A 52 -15.01 -28.33 -2.83
CA PHE A 52 -15.13 -27.24 -1.87
C PHE A 52 -15.94 -26.07 -2.45
N ASP A 53 -16.63 -25.34 -1.58
CA ASP A 53 -17.25 -24.08 -1.96
C ASP A 53 -16.18 -23.01 -2.20
N ARG A 54 -16.22 -22.40 -3.39
CA ARG A 54 -15.25 -21.39 -3.81
C ARG A 54 -15.32 -20.16 -2.92
N GLN A 55 -16.53 -19.66 -2.63
CA GLN A 55 -16.70 -18.40 -1.91
C GLN A 55 -16.21 -18.53 -0.46
N TRP A 56 -16.49 -19.66 0.17
CA TRP A 56 -16.01 -20.01 1.49
C TRP A 56 -14.48 -20.08 1.53
N LEU A 57 -13.83 -20.78 0.59
CA LEU A 57 -12.37 -20.83 0.51
C LEU A 57 -11.76 -19.44 0.26
N THR A 58 -12.29 -18.67 -0.69
CA THR A 58 -11.82 -17.29 -0.94
C THR A 58 -11.96 -16.44 0.32
N GLY A 59 -13.07 -16.54 1.05
CA GLY A 59 -13.27 -15.83 2.32
C GLY A 59 -12.28 -16.25 3.41
N LEU A 60 -11.93 -17.53 3.46
CA LEU A 60 -10.90 -18.04 4.39
C LEU A 60 -9.52 -17.45 4.07
N PHE A 61 -9.11 -17.46 2.80
CA PHE A 61 -7.81 -16.91 2.37
C PHE A 61 -7.74 -15.38 2.48
N ALA A 62 -8.86 -14.67 2.33
CA ALA A 62 -8.95 -13.23 2.56
C ALA A 62 -8.71 -12.84 4.03
N GLN A 63 -9.09 -13.71 4.97
CA GLN A 63 -8.85 -13.52 6.41
C GLN A 63 -7.46 -13.99 6.85
N ALA A 64 -6.83 -14.86 6.07
CA ALA A 64 -5.52 -15.42 6.39
C ALA A 64 -4.44 -14.34 6.31
N GLN A 65 -3.71 -14.17 7.42
CA GLN A 65 -2.61 -13.22 7.50
C GLN A 65 -1.30 -13.89 7.06
N ARG A 66 -0.61 -13.27 6.10
CA ARG A 66 0.73 -13.68 5.70
C ARG A 66 1.70 -13.42 6.85
N ARG A 67 2.44 -14.46 7.23
CA ARG A 67 3.46 -14.43 8.28
C ARG A 67 4.84 -14.55 7.63
N ASP A 68 5.65 -13.51 7.76
CA ASP A 68 6.96 -13.45 7.11
C ASP A 68 8.04 -14.18 7.91
N ASP A 69 7.75 -14.54 9.16
CA ASP A 69 8.64 -15.30 10.05
C ASP A 69 8.64 -16.81 9.77
N ILE A 70 7.81 -17.27 8.84
CA ILE A 70 7.68 -18.69 8.45
C ILE A 70 7.91 -18.93 6.95
N LEU A 71 8.21 -17.89 6.18
CA LEU A 71 8.44 -17.94 4.72
C LEU A 71 9.93 -17.74 4.41
#